data_AF-A0A927JKS5-F1
#
_entry.id   AF-A0A927JKS5-F1
#
_cell.length_a   1.000
_cell.length_b   1.000
_cell.length_c   1.000
_cell.angle_alpha   90.00
_cell.angle_beta   90.00
_cell.angle_gamma   90.00
#
_symmetry.space_group_name_H-M   'P 1'
#
loop_
_entity.id
_entity.type
_entity.pdbx_description
1 polymer ?
#
loop_
_entity_poly.entity_id
_entity_poly.type
_entity_poly.pdbx_seq_one_letter_code
_entity_poly.pdbx_strand_id
1 'polypeptide(L)'
;MFNGDRLRNLMATRGLSQSELARRVGVSQTTIAKLVAGRGYGSKHLHRIARELRTTPAYLTGEIDDPEEDAPPPPPAPTVQMVMMPVALPSEEALARMFEGLLEALPGLEGPELARELATLLPTALGSVRGPLIEVRSETDDAQPVLPDTADAALPLRRRA
;
A
#
# COMPACT_ATOMS: atom_id res chain seq x y z
N MET A 1 -9.50 -33.28 13.98
CA MET A 1 -8.96 -32.92 15.32
C MET A 1 -8.20 -31.61 15.16
N PHE A 2 -8.38 -30.59 15.99
CA PHE A 2 -7.75 -29.29 15.75
C PHE A 2 -6.21 -29.39 15.81
N ASN A 3 -5.53 -28.91 14.76
CA ASN A 3 -4.08 -28.98 14.62
C ASN A 3 -3.43 -27.68 15.08
N GLY A 4 -2.87 -27.69 16.29
CA GLY A 4 -2.22 -26.53 16.90
C GLY A 4 -0.93 -26.09 16.20
N ASP A 5 -0.22 -27.01 15.53
CA ASP A 5 1.01 -26.71 14.80
C ASP A 5 0.73 -25.93 13.52
N ARG A 6 -0.33 -26.30 12.79
CA ARG A 6 -0.81 -25.55 11.61
C ARG A 6 -1.24 -24.13 11.98
N LEU A 7 -1.93 -23.97 13.11
CA LEU A 7 -2.28 -22.66 13.64
C LEU A 7 -1.03 -21.82 13.93
N ARG A 8 -0.03 -22.40 14.61
CA ARG A 8 1.23 -21.70 14.94
C ARG A 8 1.98 -21.26 13.68
N ASN A 9 2.07 -22.15 12.69
CA ASN A 9 2.76 -21.87 11.43
C ASN A 9 2.07 -20.75 10.65
N LEU A 10 0.74 -20.79 10.51
CA LEU A 10 0.00 -19.72 9.84
C LEU A 10 0.16 -18.37 10.54
N MET A 11 0.14 -18.35 11.87
CA MET A 11 0.38 -17.12 12.62
C MET A 11 1.78 -16.55 12.35
N ALA A 12 2.81 -17.40 12.30
CA ALA A 12 4.17 -16.99 11.99
C ALA A 12 4.28 -16.44 10.56
N THR A 13 3.74 -17.14 9.57
CA THR A 13 3.72 -16.69 8.17
C THR A 13 3.00 -15.36 7.98
N ARG A 14 2.01 -15.06 8.83
CA ARG A 14 1.21 -13.82 8.77
C ARG A 14 1.69 -12.74 9.74
N GLY A 15 2.78 -12.96 10.47
CA GLY A 15 3.35 -12.00 11.41
C GLY A 15 2.43 -11.67 12.60
N LEU A 16 1.55 -12.60 12.99
CA LEU A 16 0.57 -12.39 14.07
C LEU A 16 1.02 -13.05 15.37
N SER A 17 0.96 -12.30 16.48
CA SER A 17 1.13 -12.86 17.83
C SER A 17 -0.17 -13.52 18.34
N GLN A 18 -0.09 -14.36 19.37
CA GLN A 18 -1.30 -14.97 19.97
C GLN A 18 -2.25 -13.92 20.55
N SER A 19 -1.70 -12.86 21.16
CA SER A 19 -2.48 -11.75 21.72
C SER A 19 -3.15 -10.92 20.62
N GLU A 20 -2.46 -10.70 19.50
CA GLU A 20 -3.01 -10.02 18.34
C GLU A 20 -4.17 -10.81 17.72
N LEU A 21 -3.95 -12.11 17.45
CA LEU A 21 -5.00 -12.98 16.92
C LEU A 21 -6.21 -13.06 17.87
N ALA A 22 -5.96 -13.17 19.18
CA ALA A 22 -7.01 -13.19 20.20
C ALA A 22 -7.86 -11.91 20.16
N ARG A 23 -7.24 -10.73 20.03
CA ARG A 23 -7.93 -9.44 19.92
C ARG A 23 -8.81 -9.38 18.67
N ARG A 24 -8.28 -9.78 17.51
CA ARG A 24 -9.03 -9.75 16.23
C ARG A 24 -10.19 -10.75 16.18
N VAL A 25 -9.98 -11.93 16.76
CA VAL A 25 -11.01 -12.98 16.87
C VAL A 25 -11.99 -12.70 18.02
N GLY A 26 -11.68 -11.78 18.94
CA GLY A 26 -12.53 -11.44 20.07
C GLY A 26 -12.60 -12.54 21.14
N VAL A 27 -11.47 -13.19 21.44
CA VAL A 27 -11.33 -14.22 22.47
C VAL A 27 -10.15 -13.90 23.40
N SER A 28 -10.02 -14.63 24.51
CA SER A 28 -8.85 -14.48 25.39
C SER A 28 -7.58 -15.06 24.76
N GLN A 29 -6.41 -14.49 25.07
CA GLN A 29 -5.12 -15.07 24.66
C GLN A 29 -4.96 -16.51 25.16
N THR A 30 -5.44 -16.81 26.38
CA THR A 30 -5.45 -18.16 26.95
C THR A 30 -6.23 -19.16 26.10
N THR A 31 -7.33 -18.71 25.45
CA THR A 31 -8.09 -19.54 24.51
C THR A 31 -7.25 -19.91 23.29
N ILE A 32 -6.53 -18.95 22.71
CA ILE A 32 -5.63 -19.18 21.59
C ILE A 32 -4.46 -20.10 22.00
N ALA A 33 -3.86 -19.87 23.17
CA ALA A 33 -2.79 -20.72 23.69
C ALA A 33 -3.21 -22.19 23.85
N LYS A 34 -4.44 -22.45 24.33
CA LYS A 34 -5.00 -23.81 24.44
C LYS A 34 -5.21 -24.47 23.07
N LEU A 35 -5.61 -23.69 22.07
CA LEU A 35 -5.77 -24.18 20.69
C LEU A 35 -4.42 -24.53 20.06
N VAL A 36 -3.41 -23.68 20.23
CA VAL A 36 -2.03 -23.94 19.79
C VAL A 36 -1.44 -25.17 20.47
N ALA A 37 -1.80 -25.43 21.73
CA ALA A 37 -1.38 -26.63 22.46
C ALA A 37 -2.17 -27.90 22.09
N GLY A 38 -3.08 -27.85 21.10
CA GLY A 38 -3.89 -28.99 20.67
C GLY A 38 -4.96 -29.43 21.67
N ARG A 39 -5.24 -28.63 22.70
CA ARG A 39 -6.22 -28.96 23.77
C ARG A 39 -7.60 -28.33 23.56
N GLY A 40 -7.80 -27.60 22.47
CA GLY A 40 -9.08 -26.98 22.14
C GLY A 40 -9.86 -27.80 21.13
N TYR A 41 -10.64 -28.78 21.58
CA TYR A 41 -11.57 -29.49 20.71
C TYR A 41 -12.78 -28.59 20.38
N GLY A 42 -13.09 -28.43 19.09
CA GLY A 42 -14.37 -27.84 18.62
C GLY A 42 -14.62 -26.41 19.07
N SER A 43 -13.61 -25.53 18.98
CA SER A 43 -13.78 -24.12 19.32
C SER A 43 -14.94 -23.51 18.51
N LYS A 44 -15.95 -22.97 19.21
CA LYS A 44 -17.02 -22.15 18.60
C LYS A 44 -16.47 -20.98 17.77
N HIS A 45 -15.19 -20.66 17.92
CA HIS A 45 -14.49 -19.57 17.24
C HIS A 45 -13.69 -20.03 16.02
N LEU A 46 -13.73 -21.31 15.65
CA LEU A 46 -12.94 -21.87 14.54
C LEU A 46 -13.13 -21.10 13.23
N HIS A 47 -14.38 -20.83 12.85
CA HIS A 47 -14.69 -20.05 11.64
C HIS A 47 -14.14 -18.62 11.69
N ARG A 48 -14.13 -17.98 12.88
CA ARG A 48 -13.58 -16.63 13.05
C ARG A 48 -12.06 -16.64 12.97
N ILE A 49 -11.42 -17.65 13.55
CA ILE A 49 -9.96 -17.85 13.48
C ILE A 49 -9.54 -18.09 12.02
N ALA A 50 -10.25 -19.00 11.33
CA ALA A 50 -9.98 -19.31 9.92
C ALA A 50 -10.11 -18.06 9.04
N ARG A 51 -11.15 -17.25 9.24
CA ARG A 51 -11.35 -15.98 8.53
C ARG A 51 -10.21 -15.00 8.77
N GLU A 52 -9.80 -14.80 10.01
CA GLU A 52 -8.71 -13.87 10.33
C GLU A 52 -7.36 -14.34 9.77
N LEU A 53 -7.12 -15.64 9.82
CA LEU A 53 -5.94 -16.28 9.26
C LEU A 53 -6.07 -16.56 7.76
N ARG A 54 -7.13 -16.06 7.09
CA ARG A 54 -7.42 -16.27 5.66
C ARG A 54 -7.12 -17.71 5.21
N THR A 55 -7.76 -18.64 5.89
CA THR A 55 -7.69 -20.08 5.62
C THR A 55 -9.06 -20.68 5.88
N THR A 56 -9.17 -22.00 5.80
CA THR A 56 -10.40 -22.72 6.07
C THR A 56 -10.37 -23.41 7.43
N PRO A 57 -11.54 -23.64 8.04
CA PRO A 57 -11.67 -24.54 9.19
C PRO A 57 -11.08 -25.92 8.91
N ALA A 58 -11.27 -26.45 7.69
CA ALA A 58 -10.78 -27.75 7.25
C ALA A 58 -9.25 -27.86 7.32
N TYR A 59 -8.52 -26.82 6.92
CA TYR A 59 -7.06 -26.81 7.05
C TYR A 59 -6.62 -26.84 8.52
N LEU A 60 -7.30 -26.08 9.37
CA LEU A 60 -7.01 -26.01 10.82
C LEU A 60 -7.40 -27.31 11.56
N THR A 61 -8.35 -28.09 11.04
CA THR A 61 -8.73 -29.40 11.60
C THR A 61 -7.98 -30.59 11.00
N GLY A 62 -7.12 -30.34 10.01
CA GLY A 62 -6.32 -31.37 9.34
C GLY A 62 -7.08 -32.15 8.26
N GLU A 63 -8.24 -31.65 7.82
CA GLU A 63 -9.09 -32.30 6.80
C GLU A 63 -8.59 -32.05 5.37
N ILE A 64 -7.89 -30.95 5.15
CA ILE A 64 -7.20 -30.61 3.88
C ILE A 64 -5.77 -30.18 4.17
N ASP A 65 -4.84 -30.42 3.25
CA ASP A 65 -3.43 -30.07 3.41
C ASP A 65 -3.06 -28.69 2.85
N ASP A 66 -3.88 -28.16 1.93
CA ASP A 66 -3.68 -26.84 1.36
C ASP A 66 -4.39 -25.77 2.22
N PRO A 67 -3.67 -24.77 2.77
CA PRO A 67 -4.27 -23.69 3.55
C PRO A 67 -5.08 -22.69 2.73
N GLU A 68 -4.89 -22.65 1.41
CA GLU A 68 -5.53 -21.71 0.48
C GLU A 68 -6.70 -22.34 -0.29
N GLU A 69 -6.80 -23.66 -0.32
CA GLU A 69 -7.95 -24.39 -0.87
C GLU A 69 -9.22 -23.99 -0.10
N ASP A 70 -10.19 -23.44 -0.84
CA ASP A 70 -11.44 -22.82 -0.33
C ASP A 70 -11.25 -21.64 0.66
N ALA A 71 -10.06 -21.05 0.75
CA ALA A 71 -9.87 -19.85 1.56
C ALA A 71 -10.65 -18.68 0.95
N PRO A 72 -11.31 -17.83 1.78
CA PRO A 72 -12.00 -16.66 1.26
C PRO A 72 -10.99 -15.78 0.49
N PRO A 73 -11.35 -15.31 -0.72
CA PRO A 73 -10.44 -14.47 -1.50
C PRO A 73 -10.00 -13.28 -0.66
N PRO A 74 -8.73 -12.84 -0.76
CA PRO A 74 -8.27 -11.67 -0.03
C PRO A 74 -9.24 -10.52 -0.28
N PRO A 75 -9.60 -9.73 0.75
CA PRO A 75 -10.40 -8.53 0.52
C PRO A 75 -9.70 -7.73 -0.59
N PRO A 76 -10.43 -7.26 -1.61
CA PRO A 76 -9.82 -6.51 -2.68
C PRO A 76 -9.02 -5.38 -2.04
N ALA A 77 -7.72 -5.31 -2.36
CA ALA A 77 -6.91 -4.18 -1.94
C ALA A 77 -7.68 -2.91 -2.34
N PRO A 78 -7.85 -1.93 -1.43
CA PRO A 78 -8.53 -0.70 -1.81
C PRO A 78 -7.84 -0.19 -3.07
N THR A 79 -8.62 0.00 -4.15
CA THR A 79 -8.10 0.56 -5.37
C THR A 79 -7.71 2.00 -5.06
N VAL A 80 -6.46 2.21 -4.65
CA VAL A 80 -5.91 3.53 -4.42
C VAL A 80 -5.64 4.12 -5.80
N GLN A 81 -6.57 4.93 -6.28
CA GLN A 81 -6.34 5.74 -7.48
C GLN A 81 -5.37 6.85 -7.10
N MET A 82 -4.08 6.65 -7.39
CA MET A 82 -3.07 7.68 -7.20
C MET A 82 -3.23 8.73 -8.29
N VAL A 83 -3.86 9.86 -7.95
CA VAL A 83 -3.94 11.03 -8.82
C VAL A 83 -2.70 11.87 -8.58
N MET A 84 -1.80 11.94 -9.57
CA MET A 84 -0.62 12.80 -9.53
C MET A 84 -1.01 14.19 -10.05
N MET A 85 -1.15 15.16 -9.15
CA MET A 85 -1.37 16.57 -9.51
C MET A 85 -0.02 17.31 -9.47
N PRO A 86 0.38 18.04 -10.52
CA PRO A 86 1.56 18.89 -10.45
C PRO A 86 1.31 20.02 -9.45
N VAL A 87 2.06 20.03 -8.34
CA VAL A 87 2.03 21.11 -7.35
C VAL A 87 3.21 22.04 -7.64
N ALA A 88 2.92 23.26 -8.07
CA ALA A 88 3.92 24.33 -8.05
C ALA A 88 4.09 24.77 -6.60
N LEU A 89 5.25 24.49 -6.01
CA LEU A 89 5.56 25.00 -4.68
C LEU A 89 5.78 26.53 -4.77
N PRO A 90 5.19 27.31 -3.85
CA PRO A 90 5.46 28.73 -3.76
C PRO A 90 6.93 28.97 -3.37
N SER A 91 7.42 30.21 -3.52
CA SER A 91 8.76 30.58 -3.06
C SER A 91 8.94 30.32 -1.57
N GLU A 92 10.18 30.14 -1.11
CA GLU A 92 10.51 29.93 0.30
C GLU A 92 9.87 31.00 1.21
N GLU A 93 9.94 32.27 0.81
CA GLU A 93 9.32 33.37 1.56
C GLU A 93 7.79 33.27 1.64
N ALA A 94 7.14 32.89 0.53
CA ALA A 94 5.70 32.73 0.50
C ALA A 94 5.25 31.50 1.31
N LEU A 95 6.07 30.44 1.29
CA LEU A 95 5.85 29.24 2.09
C LEU A 95 6.02 29.53 3.59
N ALA A 96 7.06 30.29 3.96
CA ALA A 96 7.29 30.71 5.35
C ALA A 96 6.12 31.55 5.90
N ARG A 97 5.66 32.56 5.16
CA ARG A 97 4.49 33.38 5.55
C ARG A 97 3.22 32.55 5.69
N MET A 98 3.04 31.55 4.83
CA MET A 98 1.91 30.62 4.94
C MET A 98 2.01 29.80 6.24
N PHE A 99 3.19 29.27 6.56
CA PHE A 99 3.40 28.53 7.79
C PHE A 99 3.23 29.40 9.03
N GLU A 100 3.71 30.64 9.03
CA GLU A 100 3.49 31.61 10.10
C GLU A 100 1.99 31.77 10.39
N GLY A 101 1.16 31.98 9.36
CA GLY A 101 -0.29 32.06 9.53
C GLY A 101 -0.94 30.77 10.04
N LEU A 102 -0.46 29.60 9.60
CA LEU A 102 -0.94 28.30 10.11
C LEU A 102 -0.56 28.07 11.57
N LEU A 103 0.64 28.50 11.98
CA LEU A 103 1.10 28.41 13.37
C LEU A 103 0.31 29.34 14.29
N GLU A 104 0.01 30.56 13.85
CA GLU A 104 -0.87 31.49 14.59
C GLU A 104 -2.28 30.92 14.79
N ALA A 105 -2.79 30.19 13.80
CA ALA A 105 -4.11 29.55 13.87
C ALA A 105 -4.16 28.33 14.81
N LEU A 106 -3.01 27.82 15.26
CA LEU A 106 -2.88 26.65 16.12
C LEU A 106 -2.21 27.00 17.48
N PRO A 107 -2.81 27.91 18.28
CA PRO A 107 -2.20 28.31 19.54
C PRO A 107 -2.20 27.16 20.55
N GLY A 108 -1.09 26.99 21.26
CA GLY A 108 -0.95 26.03 22.35
C GLY A 108 -0.55 24.61 21.93
N LEU A 109 -0.30 24.37 20.64
CA LEU A 109 0.29 23.13 20.16
C LEU A 109 1.80 23.26 20.01
N GLU A 110 2.54 22.25 20.46
CA GLU A 110 3.99 22.21 20.38
C GLU A 110 4.48 20.82 19.91
N GLY A 111 5.70 20.79 19.36
CA GLY A 111 6.41 19.55 19.08
C GLY A 111 5.65 18.57 18.16
N PRO A 112 5.54 17.27 18.52
CA PRO A 112 4.94 16.24 17.66
C PRO A 112 3.45 16.44 17.36
N GLU A 113 2.72 17.11 18.25
CA GLU A 113 1.28 17.34 18.09
C GLU A 113 1.02 18.41 17.03
N LEU A 114 1.76 19.52 17.13
CA LEU A 114 1.79 20.56 16.10
C LEU A 114 2.16 19.99 14.72
N ALA A 115 3.16 19.10 14.65
CA ALA A 115 3.59 18.49 13.40
C ALA A 115 2.47 17.67 12.72
N ARG A 116 1.66 16.94 13.49
CA ARG A 116 0.53 16.15 12.98
C ARG A 116 -0.59 17.04 12.47
N GLU A 117 -0.90 18.11 13.19
CA GLU A 117 -1.92 19.06 12.78
C GLU A 117 -1.51 19.82 11.51
N LEU A 118 -0.26 20.29 11.44
CA LEU A 118 0.27 20.92 10.22
C LEU A 118 0.21 19.97 9.01
N ALA A 119 0.55 18.68 9.18
CA ALA A 119 0.48 17.69 8.09
C ALA A 119 -0.95 17.50 7.56
N THR A 120 -1.96 17.70 8.39
CA THR A 120 -3.37 17.62 8.00
C THR A 120 -3.84 18.86 7.25
N LEU A 121 -3.31 20.04 7.59
CA LEU A 121 -3.71 21.32 7.00
C LEU A 121 -2.94 21.69 5.72
N LEU A 122 -1.70 21.22 5.60
CA LEU A 122 -0.78 21.57 4.52
C LEU A 122 -1.33 21.29 3.10
N PRO A 123 -2.00 20.16 2.80
CA PRO A 123 -2.55 19.91 1.46
C PRO A 123 -3.58 20.96 1.02
N THR A 124 -4.44 21.39 1.94
CA THR A 124 -5.46 22.42 1.70
C THR A 124 -4.83 23.80 1.55
N ALA A 125 -3.82 24.10 2.38
CA ALA A 125 -3.10 25.37 2.34
C ALA A 125 -2.37 25.54 1.00
N LEU A 126 -1.63 24.51 0.55
CA LEU A 126 -0.96 24.52 -0.75
C LEU A 126 -1.94 24.63 -1.92
N GLY A 127 -3.13 24.02 -1.83
CA GLY A 127 -4.17 24.16 -2.85
C GLY A 127 -4.78 25.57 -2.94
N SER A 128 -4.65 26.37 -1.88
CA SER A 128 -5.22 27.73 -1.79
C SER A 128 -4.24 28.81 -2.27
N VAL A 129 -2.93 28.53 -2.30
CA VAL A 129 -1.91 29.46 -2.81
C VAL A 129 -1.94 29.45 -4.35
N ARG A 130 -2.86 30.22 -4.93
CA ARG A 130 -2.85 30.53 -6.37
C ARG A 130 -1.72 31.51 -6.68
N GLY A 131 -0.51 31.01 -6.88
CA GLY A 131 0.57 31.74 -7.55
C GLY A 131 0.30 31.89 -9.06
N PRO A 132 0.97 32.83 -9.77
CA PRO A 132 0.85 32.92 -11.22
C PRO A 132 1.26 31.57 -11.82
N LEU A 133 0.35 30.99 -12.59
CA LEU A 133 0.57 29.74 -13.33
C LEU A 133 1.78 29.95 -14.24
N ILE A 134 2.91 29.33 -13.90
CA ILE A 134 4.02 29.22 -14.84
C ILE A 134 3.61 28.14 -15.84
N GLU A 135 3.28 28.55 -17.06
CA GLU A 135 3.18 27.63 -18.19
C GLU A 135 4.55 26.99 -18.41
N VAL A 136 4.70 25.76 -17.97
CA VAL A 136 5.83 24.92 -18.37
C VAL A 136 5.61 24.61 -19.85
N ARG A 137 6.33 25.32 -20.73
CA ARG A 137 6.50 24.89 -22.12
C ARG A 137 7.15 23.52 -22.05
N SER A 138 6.40 22.48 -22.37
CA SER A 138 6.94 21.16 -22.64
C SER A 138 7.83 21.27 -23.87
N GLU A 139 9.14 21.27 -23.68
CA GLU A 139 10.11 20.95 -24.74
C GLU A 139 9.90 19.48 -25.13
N THR A 140 8.92 19.23 -25.99
CA THR A 140 8.78 18.00 -26.79
C THR A 140 8.76 18.29 -28.28
N ASP A 141 9.16 19.49 -28.69
CA ASP A 141 9.36 19.85 -30.09
C ASP A 141 10.88 19.85 -30.37
N ASP A 142 11.44 18.67 -30.63
CA ASP A 142 12.59 18.44 -31.51
C ASP A 142 13.14 17.01 -31.38
N ALA A 143 12.29 16.02 -31.66
CA ALA A 143 12.77 14.69 -32.00
C ALA A 143 11.93 14.13 -33.15
N GLN A 144 12.08 14.72 -34.33
CA GLN A 144 11.75 14.00 -35.56
C GLN A 144 12.66 12.75 -35.63
N PRO A 145 12.11 11.54 -35.79
CA PRO A 145 12.94 10.36 -35.97
C PRO A 145 13.58 10.44 -37.36
N VAL A 146 14.89 10.68 -37.39
CA VAL A 146 15.70 10.54 -38.61
C VAL A 146 15.72 9.06 -38.97
N LEU A 147 14.99 8.68 -40.01
CA LEU A 147 15.05 7.36 -40.61
C LEU A 147 16.48 7.13 -41.13
N PRO A 148 17.14 5.99 -40.80
CA PRO A 148 18.42 5.66 -41.42
C PRO A 148 18.24 5.40 -42.91
N ASP A 149 18.99 6.17 -43.70
CA ASP A 149 19.09 6.10 -45.15
C ASP A 149 19.59 4.71 -45.56
N THR A 150 18.70 3.88 -46.12
CA THR A 150 19.08 2.57 -46.68
C THR A 150 19.54 2.78 -48.12
N ALA A 151 20.79 3.21 -48.26
CA ALA A 151 21.46 3.30 -49.55
C ALA A 151 22.87 2.71 -49.44
N ASP A 152 22.98 1.37 -49.49
CA ASP A 152 24.15 0.75 -50.15
C ASP A 152 23.91 -0.73 -50.52
N ALA A 153 23.44 -0.98 -51.74
CA ALA A 153 23.61 -2.26 -52.42
C ALA A 153 23.39 -2.12 -53.93
N ALA A 154 24.20 -1.31 -54.61
CA ALA A 154 24.31 -1.41 -56.06
C ALA A 154 25.64 -0.84 -56.59
N LEU A 155 26.61 -1.72 -56.83
CA LEU A 155 27.69 -1.53 -57.82
C LEU A 155 28.20 -2.92 -58.24
N PRO A 156 28.80 -3.12 -59.44
CA PRO A 156 29.03 -2.16 -60.51
C PRO A 156 28.65 -2.64 -61.94
N LEU A 157 28.37 -1.66 -62.80
CA LEU A 157 28.82 -1.53 -64.20
C LEU A 157 28.90 -2.79 -65.09
N ARG A 158 27.99 -2.89 -66.06
CA ARG A 158 28.38 -3.25 -67.44
C ARG A 158 27.96 -2.16 -68.42
N ARG A 159 28.97 -1.57 -69.05
CA ARG A 159 28.90 -0.61 -70.16
C ARG A 159 28.44 -1.32 -71.45
N ARG A 160 27.60 -0.60 -72.21
CA ARG A 160 27.57 -0.37 -73.69
C ARG A 160 27.75 -1.61 -74.58
N ALA A 161 26.94 -1.85 -75.61
CA ALA A 161 26.42 -0.94 -76.64
C ALA A 161 25.26 -1.64 -77.36
#